data_AF-A0A833VBK3-F1
#
_entry.id   AF-A0A833VBK3-F1
#
_cell.length_a   1.000
_cell.length_b   1.000
_cell.length_c   1.000
_cell.angle_alpha   90.00
_cell.angle_beta   90.00
_cell.angle_gamma   90.00
#
_symmetry.space_group_name_H-M   'P 1'
#
loop_
_entity.id
_entity.type
_entity.pdbx_description
1 polymer ?
#
loop_
_entity_poly.entity_id
_entity_poly.type
_entity_poly.pdbx_seq_one_letter_code
_entity_poly.pdbx_strand_id
1 'polypeptide(L)'
;MKVQCSTGNDVAIYCRGVQAFCPSRCPQSCIMDCKSTCKPICVCDKPGACGDPRFIGGDGNSFYFHGRKDRDFCIVSDSDLHINAHFIGKRSPSMTRDFTWIQAIAVLFGEHRLYIGARKTATWDDESDHLEISFDEEDVHLPEGDDAEWKSLYVPALKITRTKAVNTVMVELKGRFKIIANVVPITKEDSRIHHYGVTSDDSLAHLDLAFKFDVLTSDVQGVVGQTYRPDYVNRFDVRTKMPILGGESNYSTSGLFSTDCAVARFGRVGGAVKLISDLADVKCASGMDGPGVVCKK
;
A
#
# COMPACT_ATOMS: atom_id res chain seq x y z
N MET A 1 14.72 -5.67 12.76
CA MET A 1 14.20 -4.36 13.23
C MET A 1 13.34 -4.54 14.48
N LYS A 2 13.36 -3.55 15.39
CA LYS A 2 12.45 -3.46 16.55
C LYS A 2 11.37 -2.42 16.26
N VAL A 3 10.13 -2.70 16.64
CA VAL A 3 8.99 -1.78 16.55
C VAL A 3 8.37 -1.59 17.93
N GLN A 4 7.70 -0.47 18.14
CA GLN A 4 7.09 -0.15 19.43
C GLN A 4 5.75 0.59 19.26
N CYS A 5 4.90 0.47 20.27
CA CYS A 5 3.73 1.32 20.38
C CYS A 5 4.03 2.56 21.21
N SER A 6 3.46 3.69 20.80
CA SER A 6 3.47 4.90 21.61
C SER A 6 2.70 4.70 22.92
N THR A 7 2.82 5.66 23.82
CA THR A 7 2.07 5.72 25.09
C THR A 7 0.77 6.50 24.96
N GLY A 8 0.33 6.80 23.73
CA GLY A 8 -0.85 7.60 23.42
C GLY A 8 -2.17 6.97 23.85
N ASN A 9 -3.22 7.79 23.86
CA ASN A 9 -4.58 7.36 24.21
C ASN A 9 -5.24 6.48 23.14
N ASP A 10 -4.73 6.49 21.92
CA ASP A 10 -5.18 5.69 20.78
C ASP A 10 -4.58 4.27 20.75
N VAL A 11 -3.74 3.93 21.72
CA VAL A 11 -3.10 2.62 21.94
C VAL A 11 -3.83 1.86 23.05
N ALA A 12 -4.04 0.57 22.84
CA ALA A 12 -4.60 -0.32 23.86
C ALA A 12 -3.76 -0.29 25.14
N ILE A 13 -4.39 -0.24 26.31
CA ILE A 13 -3.70 -0.01 27.60
C ILE A 13 -2.56 -1.01 27.83
N TYR A 14 -2.77 -2.29 27.52
CA TYR A 14 -1.77 -3.35 27.68
C TYR A 14 -0.64 -3.30 26.65
N CYS A 15 -0.73 -2.42 25.65
CA CYS A 15 0.25 -2.30 24.58
C CYS A 15 1.13 -1.04 24.66
N ARG A 16 0.83 -0.12 25.57
CA ARG A 16 1.56 1.15 25.69
C ARG A 16 3.03 0.90 26.03
N GLY A 17 3.94 1.41 25.20
CA GLY A 17 5.39 1.25 25.37
C GLY A 17 5.92 -0.16 25.13
N VAL A 18 5.08 -1.09 24.66
CA VAL A 18 5.53 -2.46 24.34
C VAL A 18 6.39 -2.42 23.09
N GLN A 19 7.53 -3.11 23.17
CA GLN A 19 8.47 -3.29 22.07
C GLN A 19 8.46 -4.75 21.60
N ALA A 20 8.60 -4.95 20.30
CA ALA A 20 8.72 -6.29 19.70
C ALA A 20 9.67 -6.28 18.50
N PHE A 21 10.27 -7.44 18.20
CA PHE A 21 11.06 -7.62 16.98
C PHE A 21 10.17 -8.02 15.82
N CYS A 22 10.46 -7.49 14.63
CA CYS A 22 9.77 -7.93 13.43
C CYS A 22 9.94 -9.44 13.18
N PRO A 23 8.91 -10.11 12.64
CA PRO A 23 9.02 -11.49 12.19
C PRO A 23 10.19 -11.70 11.22
N SER A 24 10.82 -12.88 11.27
CA SER A 24 11.96 -13.22 10.39
C SER A 24 11.64 -13.15 8.90
N ARG A 25 10.36 -13.34 8.52
CA ARG A 25 9.89 -13.22 7.13
C ARG A 25 9.78 -11.77 6.63
N CYS A 26 9.78 -10.79 7.53
CA CYS A 26 9.71 -9.37 7.20
C CYS A 26 10.60 -8.56 8.18
N PRO A 27 11.90 -8.90 8.27
CA PRO A 27 12.77 -8.46 9.36
C PRO A 27 12.97 -6.94 9.37
N GLN A 28 12.67 -6.29 8.24
CA GLN A 28 12.74 -4.86 7.98
C GLN A 28 11.39 -4.31 7.46
N SER A 29 10.26 -5.01 7.54
CA SER A 29 9.00 -4.49 6.96
C SER A 29 7.82 -4.91 7.81
N CYS A 30 7.80 -4.42 9.05
CA CYS A 30 6.70 -4.68 9.98
C CYS A 30 6.31 -3.42 10.74
N ILE A 31 5.07 -3.41 11.22
CA ILE A 31 4.51 -2.40 12.12
C ILE A 31 3.92 -3.06 13.35
N MET A 32 3.83 -2.32 14.44
CA MET A 32 3.17 -2.81 15.65
C MET A 32 1.66 -2.57 15.56
N ASP A 33 0.87 -3.61 15.74
CA ASP A 33 -0.58 -3.46 15.92
C ASP A 33 -0.89 -3.04 17.36
N CYS A 34 -0.94 -1.73 17.56
CA CYS A 34 -1.11 -1.11 18.87
C CYS A 34 -2.55 -1.07 19.38
N LYS A 35 -3.53 -1.49 18.58
CA LYS A 35 -4.95 -1.36 18.92
C LYS A 35 -5.59 -2.68 19.35
N SER A 36 -5.28 -3.78 18.68
CA SER A 36 -6.01 -5.03 18.92
C SER A 36 -5.12 -6.14 19.43
N THR A 37 -3.94 -6.39 18.85
CA THR A 37 -3.20 -7.61 19.23
C THR A 37 -1.86 -7.39 19.90
N CYS A 38 -1.34 -6.18 19.88
CA CYS A 38 -0.04 -5.85 20.44
C CYS A 38 1.07 -6.79 19.93
N LYS A 39 1.07 -7.02 18.61
CA LYS A 39 2.05 -7.88 17.94
C LYS A 39 2.61 -7.16 16.70
N PRO A 40 3.87 -7.44 16.34
CA PRO A 40 4.42 -6.96 15.09
C PRO A 40 3.78 -7.74 13.93
N ILE A 41 3.32 -7.01 12.92
CA ILE A 41 2.68 -7.56 11.71
C ILE A 41 3.44 -7.05 10.49
N CYS A 42 3.73 -7.94 9.54
CA CYS A 42 4.38 -7.53 8.30
C CYS A 42 3.48 -6.59 7.50
N VAL A 43 4.05 -5.57 6.87
CA VAL A 43 3.29 -4.62 6.02
C VAL A 43 2.55 -5.39 4.92
N CYS A 44 3.21 -6.36 4.30
CA CYS A 44 2.66 -7.18 3.22
C CYS A 44 1.67 -8.28 3.65
N ASP A 45 1.32 -8.34 4.93
CA ASP A 45 0.24 -9.17 5.48
C ASP A 45 -1.06 -8.36 5.73
N LYS A 46 -1.09 -7.08 5.34
CA LYS A 46 -2.27 -6.21 5.45
C LYS A 46 -2.85 -5.92 4.06
N PRO A 47 -4.15 -5.56 3.97
CA PRO A 47 -4.71 -5.06 2.72
C PRO A 47 -3.83 -3.97 2.13
N GLY A 48 -3.52 -4.04 0.84
CA GLY A 48 -2.36 -3.34 0.30
C GLY A 48 -1.76 -4.03 -0.92
N ALA A 49 -0.53 -3.64 -1.24
CA ALA A 49 0.22 -4.14 -2.40
C ALA A 49 1.70 -4.29 -2.06
N CYS A 50 2.33 -5.41 -2.44
CA CYS A 50 3.76 -5.61 -2.29
C CYS A 50 4.36 -6.39 -3.47
N GLY A 51 5.64 -6.16 -3.77
CA GLY A 51 6.36 -6.89 -4.82
C GLY A 51 5.78 -6.69 -6.23
N ASP A 52 5.73 -7.78 -7.03
CA ASP A 52 5.27 -7.76 -8.45
C ASP A 52 3.75 -7.84 -8.59
N PRO A 53 3.04 -6.72 -8.43
CA PRO A 53 2.35 -6.43 -7.20
C PRO A 53 1.31 -7.49 -6.88
N ARG A 54 1.57 -8.20 -5.78
CA ARG A 54 0.56 -8.97 -5.08
C ARG A 54 -0.25 -8.01 -4.23
N PHE A 55 -1.56 -8.01 -4.45
CA PHE A 55 -2.52 -7.28 -3.66
C PHE A 55 -3.17 -8.18 -2.60
N ILE A 56 -3.53 -7.59 -1.47
CA ILE A 56 -4.47 -8.13 -0.50
C ILE A 56 -5.69 -7.19 -0.50
N GLY A 57 -6.87 -7.74 -0.79
CA GLY A 57 -8.13 -7.00 -0.80
C GLY A 57 -8.70 -6.73 0.60
N GLY A 58 -9.75 -5.90 0.66
CA GLY A 58 -10.52 -5.65 1.88
C GLY A 58 -11.29 -6.89 2.37
N ASP A 59 -11.55 -7.85 1.48
CA ASP A 59 -12.06 -9.18 1.81
C ASP A 59 -11.00 -10.13 2.39
N GLY A 60 -9.74 -9.69 2.44
CA GLY A 60 -8.58 -10.45 2.87
C GLY A 60 -7.99 -11.34 1.78
N ASN A 61 -8.59 -11.50 0.60
CA ASN A 61 -8.03 -12.42 -0.37
C ASN A 61 -6.83 -11.81 -1.10
N SER A 62 -5.84 -12.67 -1.40
CA SER A 62 -4.67 -12.28 -2.17
C SER A 62 -4.90 -12.48 -3.67
N PHE A 63 -4.48 -11.53 -4.49
CA PHE A 63 -4.54 -11.62 -5.94
C PHE A 63 -3.42 -10.80 -6.58
N TYR A 64 -3.22 -10.97 -7.88
CA TYR A 64 -2.25 -10.24 -8.66
C TYR A 64 -2.96 -9.32 -9.66
N PHE A 65 -2.40 -8.13 -9.83
CA PHE A 65 -2.77 -7.23 -10.93
C PHE A 65 -1.47 -6.78 -11.58
N HIS A 66 -1.20 -7.30 -12.78
CA HIS A 66 0.08 -7.09 -13.44
C HIS A 66 0.25 -5.70 -14.05
N GLY A 67 -0.85 -4.96 -14.30
CA GLY A 67 -0.78 -3.66 -14.97
C GLY A 67 0.09 -3.67 -16.23
N ARG A 68 0.78 -2.55 -16.45
CA ARG A 68 1.85 -2.40 -17.45
C ARG A 68 2.93 -1.47 -16.94
N LYS A 69 4.13 -1.63 -17.48
CA LYS A 69 5.23 -0.71 -17.25
C LYS A 69 4.87 0.71 -17.73
N ASP A 70 5.28 1.70 -16.94
CA ASP A 70 5.18 3.14 -17.20
C ASP A 70 3.73 3.59 -17.45
N ARG A 71 2.80 3.04 -16.65
CA ARG A 71 1.36 3.33 -16.72
C ARG A 71 0.77 3.54 -15.33
N ASP A 72 -0.30 4.33 -15.29
CA ASP A 72 -1.01 4.68 -14.08
C ASP A 72 -2.35 3.95 -13.98
N PHE A 73 -2.64 3.39 -12.81
CA PHE A 73 -3.83 2.59 -12.57
C PHE A 73 -4.59 3.03 -11.32
N CYS A 74 -5.91 3.03 -11.42
CA CYS A 74 -6.83 3.30 -10.34
C CYS A 74 -6.95 2.10 -9.38
N ILE A 75 -6.36 2.27 -8.20
CA ILE A 75 -6.32 1.27 -7.14
C ILE A 75 -7.57 1.33 -6.28
N VAL A 76 -7.99 2.55 -5.92
CA VAL A 76 -9.21 2.82 -5.16
C VAL A 76 -9.89 4.05 -5.77
N SER A 77 -11.19 3.98 -6.01
CA SER A 77 -11.99 5.17 -6.27
C SER A 77 -13.32 5.05 -5.55
N ASP A 78 -13.53 5.99 -4.64
CA ASP A 78 -14.77 6.24 -3.93
C ASP A 78 -15.20 7.70 -4.16
N SER A 79 -16.37 8.10 -3.68
CA SER A 79 -16.92 9.45 -3.85
C SER A 79 -15.99 10.57 -3.38
N ASP A 80 -15.21 10.33 -2.34
CA ASP A 80 -14.40 11.33 -1.63
C ASP A 80 -12.95 10.87 -1.35
N LEU A 81 -12.54 9.75 -1.96
CA LEU A 81 -11.17 9.24 -1.95
C LEU A 81 -10.83 8.62 -3.30
N HIS A 82 -9.71 9.00 -3.90
CA HIS A 82 -9.17 8.37 -5.09
C HIS A 82 -7.69 8.05 -4.87
N ILE A 83 -7.26 6.85 -5.24
CA ILE A 83 -5.87 6.42 -5.18
C ILE A 83 -5.50 5.81 -6.51
N ASN A 84 -4.53 6.43 -7.17
CA ASN A 84 -3.85 5.88 -8.32
C ASN A 84 -2.44 5.41 -7.94
N ALA A 85 -1.91 4.50 -8.73
CA ALA A 85 -0.55 4.02 -8.60
C ALA A 85 0.17 4.05 -9.95
N HIS A 86 1.40 4.55 -9.93
CA HIS A 86 2.32 4.51 -11.06
C HIS A 86 3.10 3.20 -11.05
N PHE A 87 2.98 2.42 -12.12
CA PHE A 87 3.64 1.14 -12.27
C PHE A 87 4.94 1.32 -13.06
N ILE A 88 6.06 0.94 -12.48
CA ILE A 88 7.31 0.71 -13.19
C ILE A 88 7.41 -0.76 -13.57
N GLY A 89 8.36 -1.10 -14.43
CA GLY A 89 8.55 -2.49 -14.79
C GLY A 89 9.77 -2.79 -15.62
N LYS A 90 10.00 -4.10 -15.80
CA LYS A 90 11.02 -4.64 -16.68
C LYS A 90 10.39 -5.61 -17.68
N ARG A 91 10.88 -5.54 -18.91
CA ARG A 91 10.52 -6.44 -20.00
C ARG A 91 11.79 -6.93 -20.67
N SER A 92 12.02 -8.24 -20.62
CA SER A 92 13.05 -8.91 -21.43
C SER A 92 12.44 -9.41 -22.74
N PRO A 93 13.21 -9.50 -23.85
CA PRO A 93 12.75 -10.10 -25.10
C PRO A 93 12.20 -11.53 -24.96
N SER A 94 12.63 -12.27 -23.94
CA SER A 94 12.15 -13.62 -23.64
C SER A 94 10.87 -13.67 -22.81
N MET A 95 10.36 -12.53 -22.32
CA MET A 95 9.20 -12.48 -21.44
C MET A 95 7.90 -12.29 -22.21
N THR A 96 6.87 -13.01 -21.80
CA THR A 96 5.51 -12.93 -22.37
C THR A 96 4.65 -11.83 -21.73
N ARG A 97 5.08 -11.28 -20.59
CA ARG A 97 4.45 -10.17 -19.86
C ARG A 97 5.48 -9.24 -19.24
N ASP A 98 5.03 -8.05 -18.85
CA ASP A 98 5.85 -7.17 -18.01
C ASP A 98 5.84 -7.69 -16.56
N PHE A 99 6.99 -7.64 -15.91
CA PHE A 99 7.06 -7.63 -14.44
C PHE A 99 6.97 -6.18 -14.00
N THR A 100 6.11 -5.90 -13.03
CA THR A 100 5.81 -4.52 -12.64
C THR A 100 5.92 -4.33 -11.15
N TRP A 101 6.11 -3.10 -10.70
CA TRP A 101 6.09 -2.73 -9.29
C TRP A 101 5.47 -1.34 -9.14
N ILE A 102 4.92 -1.04 -7.98
CA ILE A 102 4.35 0.29 -7.72
C ILE A 102 5.49 1.22 -7.31
N GLN A 103 5.80 2.21 -8.12
CA GLN A 103 6.82 3.21 -7.77
C GLN A 103 6.24 4.36 -6.95
N ALA A 104 5.02 4.78 -7.28
CA ALA A 104 4.40 5.93 -6.63
C ALA A 104 2.90 5.74 -6.53
N ILE A 105 2.29 6.45 -5.59
CA ILE A 105 0.85 6.63 -5.50
C ILE A 105 0.49 8.11 -5.44
N ALA A 106 -0.66 8.44 -6.00
CA ALA A 106 -1.33 9.70 -5.72
C ALA A 106 -2.64 9.42 -4.97
N VAL A 107 -2.86 10.17 -3.90
CA VAL A 107 -4.05 10.10 -3.06
C VAL A 107 -4.76 11.44 -3.18
N LEU A 108 -5.97 11.42 -3.73
CA LEU A 108 -6.82 12.58 -3.89
C LEU A 108 -8.01 12.51 -2.93
N PHE A 109 -8.27 13.61 -2.22
CA PHE A 109 -9.38 13.73 -1.28
C PHE A 109 -9.82 15.19 -1.19
N GLY A 110 -11.12 15.46 -1.37
CA GLY A 110 -11.58 16.84 -1.54
C GLY A 110 -10.88 17.50 -2.72
N GLU A 111 -10.27 18.66 -2.49
CA GLU A 111 -9.46 19.39 -3.49
C GLU A 111 -7.96 19.08 -3.38
N HIS A 112 -7.57 18.27 -2.39
CA HIS A 112 -6.17 18.03 -2.05
C HIS A 112 -5.58 16.84 -2.80
N ARG A 113 -4.27 16.91 -3.00
CA ARG A 113 -3.47 15.90 -3.70
C ARG A 113 -2.23 15.59 -2.89
N LEU A 114 -2.04 14.31 -2.55
CA LEU A 114 -0.85 13.81 -1.90
C LEU A 114 -0.13 12.84 -2.82
N TYR A 115 1.17 13.04 -3.00
CA TYR A 115 2.06 12.12 -3.70
C TYR A 115 2.96 11.41 -2.70
N ILE A 116 3.18 10.11 -2.93
CA ILE A 116 4.19 9.31 -2.23
C ILE A 116 4.89 8.46 -3.27
N GLY A 117 6.21 8.60 -3.38
CA GLY A 117 7.02 7.94 -4.38
C GLY A 117 8.30 7.33 -3.82
N ALA A 118 8.78 6.31 -4.51
CA ALA A 118 10.12 5.77 -4.38
C ALA A 118 11.06 6.46 -5.39
N ARG A 119 12.05 7.20 -4.88
CA ARG A 119 13.11 7.82 -5.68
C ARG A 119 13.86 6.73 -6.44
N LYS A 120 14.00 6.92 -7.76
CA LYS A 120 14.81 6.03 -8.60
C LYS A 120 16.26 6.06 -8.09
N THR A 121 16.83 4.88 -7.87
CA THR A 121 18.24 4.73 -7.50
C THR A 121 18.90 3.69 -8.38
N ALA A 122 20.19 3.86 -8.68
CA ALA A 122 20.98 2.87 -9.39
C ALA A 122 21.54 1.79 -8.43
N THR A 123 21.79 2.19 -7.18
CA THR A 123 22.35 1.34 -6.13
C THR A 123 21.55 1.54 -4.85
N TRP A 124 21.05 0.43 -4.29
CA TRP A 124 20.35 0.48 -3.02
C TRP A 124 21.31 0.68 -1.85
N ASP A 125 20.95 1.59 -0.95
CA ASP A 125 21.57 1.81 0.35
C ASP A 125 20.48 1.86 1.42
N ASP A 126 20.58 0.97 2.41
CA ASP A 126 19.59 0.86 3.49
C ASP A 126 19.57 2.09 4.42
N GLU A 127 20.65 2.88 4.45
CA GLU A 127 20.77 4.09 5.28
C GLU A 127 20.29 5.35 4.57
N SER A 128 20.23 5.34 3.24
CA SER A 128 19.76 6.47 2.44
C SER A 128 18.24 6.53 2.36
N ASP A 129 17.66 7.73 2.51
CA ASP A 129 16.22 7.92 2.34
C ASP A 129 15.84 8.09 0.87
N HIS A 130 15.01 7.17 0.39
CA HIS A 130 14.52 7.10 -0.98
C HIS A 130 13.05 7.51 -1.09
N LEU A 131 12.45 8.06 -0.03
CA LEU A 131 11.10 8.60 -0.08
C LEU A 131 11.05 9.95 -0.78
N GLU A 132 9.98 10.16 -1.52
CA GLU A 132 9.59 11.46 -2.07
C GLU A 132 8.12 11.68 -1.74
N ILE A 133 7.80 12.81 -1.11
CA ILE A 133 6.44 13.10 -0.64
C ILE A 133 6.15 14.57 -0.95
N SER A 134 5.02 14.83 -1.58
CA SER A 134 4.52 16.19 -1.77
C SER A 134 3.03 16.27 -1.50
N PHE A 135 2.60 17.38 -0.93
CA PHE A 135 1.21 17.67 -0.61
C PHE A 135 0.82 18.99 -1.27
N ASP A 136 -0.21 18.97 -2.11
CA ASP A 136 -0.67 20.11 -2.92
C ASP A 136 0.48 20.79 -3.69
N GLU A 137 1.30 19.95 -4.34
CA GLU A 137 2.46 20.37 -5.17
C GLU A 137 3.63 20.96 -4.36
N GLU A 138 3.56 20.99 -3.03
CA GLU A 138 4.64 21.40 -2.15
C GLU A 138 5.35 20.18 -1.53
N ASP A 139 6.68 20.20 -1.51
CA ASP A 139 7.48 19.13 -0.92
C ASP A 139 7.24 19.03 0.60
N VAL A 140 6.97 17.81 1.07
CA VAL A 140 6.86 17.54 2.50
C VAL A 140 8.25 17.29 3.07
N HIS A 141 8.76 18.25 3.82
CA HIS A 141 10.00 18.07 4.56
C HIS A 141 9.76 17.29 5.85
N LEU A 142 10.20 16.03 5.86
CA LEU A 142 10.13 15.14 7.02
C LEU A 142 11.56 14.74 7.42
N PRO A 143 12.10 15.24 8.55
CA PRO A 143 13.46 14.93 8.95
C PRO A 143 13.63 13.42 9.16
N GLU A 144 14.84 12.92 8.90
CA GLU A 144 15.20 11.54 9.21
C GLU A 144 15.16 11.29 10.72
N GLY A 145 14.72 10.10 11.11
CA GLY A 145 14.59 9.71 12.51
C GLY A 145 13.25 9.06 12.83
N ASP A 146 13.28 8.11 13.75
CA ASP A 146 12.08 7.43 14.23
C ASP A 146 11.10 8.46 14.83
N ASP A 147 9.81 8.28 14.55
CA ASP A 147 8.71 9.12 15.05
C ASP A 147 8.73 10.59 14.57
N ALA A 148 9.61 10.96 13.63
CA ALA A 148 9.55 12.26 12.97
C ALA A 148 8.16 12.48 12.34
N GLU A 149 7.59 13.67 12.55
CA GLU A 149 6.21 13.98 12.22
C GLU A 149 6.12 15.25 11.38
N TRP A 150 5.30 15.19 10.34
CA TRP A 150 4.81 16.35 9.61
C TRP A 150 3.28 16.43 9.73
N LYS A 151 2.76 17.64 9.89
CA LYS A 151 1.32 17.93 9.94
C LYS A 151 0.99 19.01 8.93
N SER A 152 -0.10 18.82 8.21
CA SER A 152 -0.57 19.84 7.27
C SER A 152 -1.10 21.06 8.05
N LEU A 153 -0.71 22.25 7.59
CA LEU A 153 -1.21 23.52 8.12
C LEU A 153 -2.64 23.81 7.63
N TYR A 154 -3.01 23.28 6.46
CA TYR A 154 -4.30 23.52 5.82
C TYR A 154 -5.32 22.42 6.11
N VAL A 155 -4.84 21.19 6.35
CA VAL A 155 -5.68 20.03 6.69
C VAL A 155 -5.22 19.47 8.05
N PRO A 156 -5.71 20.02 9.19
CA PRO A 156 -5.22 19.64 10.52
C PRO A 156 -5.40 18.15 10.87
N ALA A 157 -6.25 17.44 10.14
CA ALA A 157 -6.48 16.00 10.29
C ALA A 157 -5.46 15.13 9.52
N LEU A 158 -4.65 15.72 8.64
CA LEU A 158 -3.62 15.04 7.86
C LEU A 158 -2.27 15.11 8.58
N LYS A 159 -1.69 13.94 8.79
CA LYS A 159 -0.40 13.75 9.45
C LYS A 159 0.42 12.70 8.69
N ILE A 160 1.72 12.90 8.63
CA ILE A 160 2.70 11.96 8.08
C ILE A 160 3.73 11.69 9.16
N THR A 161 4.01 10.42 9.45
CA THR A 161 4.96 10.03 10.50
C THR A 161 5.93 8.98 9.99
N ARG A 162 7.20 9.14 10.30
CA ARG A 162 8.18 8.07 10.09
C ARG A 162 7.92 6.93 11.04
N THR A 163 7.76 5.72 10.50
CA THR A 163 7.73 4.50 11.33
C THR A 163 9.11 3.83 11.43
N LYS A 164 10.10 4.41 10.72
CA LYS A 164 11.52 4.11 10.78
C LYS A 164 12.33 5.35 10.40
N ALA A 165 13.61 5.36 10.76
CA ALA A 165 14.55 6.43 10.42
C ALA A 165 14.50 6.86 8.95
N VAL A 166 14.45 5.91 8.01
CA VAL A 166 14.37 6.14 6.56
C VAL A 166 13.39 5.19 5.89
N ASN A 167 12.96 5.54 4.67
CA ASN A 167 12.20 4.70 3.73
C ASN A 167 10.80 4.24 4.15
N THR A 168 10.35 4.47 5.39
CA THR A 168 8.99 4.08 5.82
C THR A 168 8.22 5.20 6.50
N VAL A 169 7.05 5.52 5.94
CA VAL A 169 6.11 6.49 6.51
C VAL A 169 4.71 5.91 6.67
N MET A 170 4.00 6.40 7.67
CA MET A 170 2.56 6.27 7.83
C MET A 170 1.91 7.63 7.57
N VAL A 171 1.06 7.68 6.55
CA VAL A 171 0.17 8.80 6.26
C VAL A 171 -1.18 8.50 6.88
N GLU A 172 -1.72 9.45 7.64
CA GLU A 172 -3.03 9.35 8.25
C GLU A 172 -3.84 10.60 7.96
N LEU A 173 -5.02 10.41 7.37
CA LEU A 173 -6.10 11.40 7.40
C LEU A 173 -7.13 10.90 8.41
N LYS A 174 -7.19 11.55 9.58
CA LYS A 174 -7.95 11.06 10.74
C LYS A 174 -9.41 10.75 10.39
N GLY A 175 -9.84 9.53 10.68
CA GLY A 175 -11.22 9.06 10.46
C GLY A 175 -11.56 8.78 8.99
N ARG A 176 -10.54 8.67 8.13
CA ARG A 176 -10.69 8.49 6.70
C ARG A 176 -9.83 7.32 6.23
N PHE A 177 -8.51 7.45 6.34
CA PHE A 177 -7.59 6.41 5.94
C PHE A 177 -6.25 6.48 6.69
N LYS A 178 -5.55 5.35 6.70
CA LYS A 178 -4.12 5.24 6.99
C LYS A 178 -3.44 4.47 5.86
N ILE A 179 -2.30 4.97 5.42
CA ILE A 179 -1.46 4.34 4.40
C ILE A 179 -0.06 4.22 4.96
N ILE A 180 0.47 3.00 4.99
CA ILE A 180 1.89 2.78 5.24
C ILE A 180 2.55 2.58 3.88
N ALA A 181 3.58 3.36 3.62
CA ALA A 181 4.40 3.25 2.43
C ALA A 181 5.84 2.97 2.85
N ASN A 182 6.38 1.87 2.33
CA ASN A 182 7.74 1.43 2.60
C ASN A 182 8.49 1.29 1.27
N VAL A 183 9.52 2.10 1.08
CA VAL A 183 10.40 2.00 -0.09
C VAL A 183 11.35 0.81 0.10
N VAL A 184 11.37 -0.08 -0.88
CA VAL A 184 12.19 -1.30 -0.89
C VAL A 184 12.84 -1.51 -2.25
N PRO A 185 14.04 -2.13 -2.30
CA PRO A 185 14.66 -2.50 -3.56
C PRO A 185 14.04 -3.79 -4.10
N ILE A 186 14.15 -4.00 -5.40
CA ILE A 186 14.05 -5.37 -5.95
C ILE A 186 15.36 -6.09 -5.66
N THR A 187 15.33 -7.17 -4.88
CA THR A 187 16.57 -7.86 -4.51
C THR A 187 17.05 -8.81 -5.61
N LYS A 188 18.36 -9.12 -5.60
CA LYS A 188 18.93 -10.16 -6.48
C LYS A 188 18.28 -11.52 -6.24
N GLU A 189 17.88 -11.79 -5.00
CA GLU A 189 17.23 -13.04 -4.65
C GLU A 189 15.80 -13.12 -5.22
N ASP A 190 15.01 -12.05 -5.12
CA ASP A 190 13.70 -11.97 -5.76
C ASP A 190 13.81 -12.16 -7.28
N SER A 191 14.79 -11.47 -7.89
CA SER A 191 15.10 -11.61 -9.31
C SER A 191 15.48 -13.03 -9.71
N ARG A 192 16.23 -13.75 -8.85
CA ARG A 192 16.63 -15.14 -9.08
C ARG A 192 15.44 -16.10 -8.96
N ILE A 193 14.59 -15.92 -7.95
CA ILE A 193 13.41 -16.76 -7.69
C ILE A 193 12.34 -16.57 -8.76
N HIS A 194 12.11 -15.32 -9.17
CA HIS A 194 11.02 -14.97 -10.08
C HIS A 194 11.47 -14.73 -11.53
N HIS A 195 12.76 -14.87 -11.80
CA HIS A 195 13.38 -14.66 -13.12
C HIS A 195 13.11 -13.25 -13.69
N TYR A 196 13.12 -12.23 -12.84
CA TYR A 196 12.94 -10.83 -13.26
C TYR A 196 14.08 -10.33 -14.17
N GLY A 197 15.25 -10.95 -14.08
CA GLY A 197 16.43 -10.54 -14.86
C GLY A 197 16.97 -9.17 -14.46
N VAL A 198 16.77 -8.74 -13.21
CA VAL A 198 17.36 -7.53 -12.62
C VAL A 198 18.87 -7.69 -12.55
N THR A 199 19.60 -6.72 -13.08
CA THR A 199 21.06 -6.60 -13.02
C THR A 199 21.47 -5.63 -11.91
N SER A 200 22.76 -5.55 -11.58
CA SER A 200 23.25 -4.74 -10.45
C SER A 200 23.06 -3.23 -10.60
N ASP A 201 22.83 -2.76 -11.82
CA ASP A 201 22.52 -1.38 -12.21
C ASP A 201 21.01 -1.07 -12.21
N ASP A 202 20.17 -2.09 -12.10
CA ASP A 202 18.71 -1.99 -12.10
C ASP A 202 18.14 -2.01 -10.68
N SER A 203 18.77 -1.34 -9.71
CA SER A 203 18.24 -1.28 -8.32
C SER A 203 16.97 -0.44 -8.25
N LEU A 204 15.89 -0.90 -8.88
CA LEU A 204 14.61 -0.23 -8.91
C LEU A 204 14.01 -0.28 -7.50
N ALA A 205 13.83 0.90 -6.93
CA ALA A 205 13.08 1.08 -5.70
C ALA A 205 11.59 1.12 -6.02
N HIS A 206 10.78 0.48 -5.18
CA HIS A 206 9.33 0.44 -5.27
C HIS A 206 8.70 0.53 -3.89
N LEU A 207 7.38 0.66 -3.85
CA LEU A 207 6.58 0.78 -2.64
C LEU A 207 5.92 -0.55 -2.29
N ASP A 208 6.21 -1.01 -1.08
CA ASP A 208 5.31 -1.88 -0.34
C ASP A 208 4.29 -0.99 0.39
N LEU A 209 3.00 -1.28 0.17
CA LEU A 209 1.88 -0.47 0.63
C LEU A 209 0.97 -1.29 1.52
N ALA A 210 0.54 -0.70 2.64
CA ALA A 210 -0.60 -1.19 3.41
C ALA A 210 -1.64 -0.09 3.55
N PHE A 211 -2.88 -0.43 3.21
CA PHE A 211 -4.05 0.44 3.27
C PHE A 211 -4.97 0.05 4.41
N LYS A 212 -5.43 1.05 5.14
CA LYS A 212 -6.58 0.96 6.04
C LYS A 212 -7.52 2.12 5.72
N PHE A 213 -8.75 1.80 5.36
CA PHE A 213 -9.79 2.78 5.14
C PHE A 213 -10.76 2.69 6.31
N ASP A 214 -11.04 3.80 6.99
CA ASP A 214 -12.00 3.86 8.11
C ASP A 214 -13.44 4.02 7.60
N VAL A 215 -13.59 4.72 6.46
CA VAL A 215 -14.87 4.97 5.80
C VAL A 215 -14.72 4.82 4.29
N LEU A 216 -15.56 3.99 3.70
CA LEU A 216 -15.78 3.89 2.26
C LEU A 216 -17.29 3.79 1.97
N THR A 217 -17.75 4.16 0.78
CA THR A 217 -19.13 3.88 0.36
C THR A 217 -19.27 2.47 -0.18
N SER A 218 -20.51 1.97 -0.25
CA SER A 218 -20.83 0.69 -0.88
C SER A 218 -20.58 0.63 -2.40
N ASP A 219 -20.32 1.76 -3.06
CA ASP A 219 -20.01 1.82 -4.49
C ASP A 219 -18.52 2.05 -4.76
N VAL A 220 -17.64 1.87 -3.76
CA VAL A 220 -16.19 1.95 -3.98
C VAL A 220 -15.71 0.98 -5.08
N GLN A 221 -14.89 1.48 -5.99
CA GLN A 221 -14.33 0.74 -7.13
C GLN A 221 -12.79 0.84 -7.13
N GLY A 222 -12.16 0.31 -8.19
CA GLY A 222 -10.71 0.25 -8.36
C GLY A 222 -10.18 -1.18 -8.23
N VAL A 223 -8.91 -1.39 -8.57
CA VAL A 223 -8.27 -2.73 -8.51
C VAL A 223 -8.50 -3.37 -7.15
N VAL A 224 -8.21 -2.63 -6.08
CA VAL A 224 -8.39 -3.08 -4.69
C VAL A 224 -9.72 -2.59 -4.13
N GLY A 225 -10.15 -1.37 -4.47
CA GLY A 225 -11.32 -0.77 -3.84
C GLY A 225 -12.60 -1.60 -3.97
N GLN A 226 -12.84 -2.25 -5.11
CA GLN A 226 -14.03 -3.09 -5.30
C GLN A 226 -14.15 -4.23 -4.27
N THR A 227 -13.03 -4.71 -3.72
CA THR A 227 -12.99 -5.80 -2.75
C THR A 227 -13.48 -5.39 -1.35
N TYR A 228 -13.65 -4.09 -1.11
CA TYR A 228 -14.23 -3.54 0.12
C TYR A 228 -15.75 -3.46 0.09
N ARG A 229 -16.38 -3.70 -1.07
CA ARG A 229 -17.84 -3.64 -1.18
C ARG A 229 -18.49 -4.81 -0.43
N PRO A 230 -19.64 -4.58 0.23
CA PRO A 230 -20.33 -5.63 0.99
C PRO A 230 -20.91 -6.72 0.08
N ASP A 231 -21.24 -6.37 -1.17
CA ASP A 231 -21.76 -7.28 -2.19
C ASP A 231 -20.66 -7.84 -3.10
N TYR A 232 -19.38 -7.57 -2.80
CA TYR A 232 -18.28 -8.14 -3.56
C TYR A 232 -18.23 -9.65 -3.38
N VAL A 233 -18.40 -10.36 -4.50
CA VAL A 233 -18.18 -11.80 -4.58
C VAL A 233 -16.89 -12.03 -5.34
N ASN A 234 -15.94 -12.68 -4.67
CA ASN A 234 -14.68 -13.05 -5.28
C ASN A 234 -14.91 -13.94 -6.51
N ARG A 235 -14.34 -13.54 -7.66
CA ARG A 235 -14.51 -14.22 -8.97
C ARG A 235 -13.31 -15.05 -9.39
N PHE A 236 -12.27 -15.13 -8.56
CA PHE A 236 -11.10 -15.96 -8.82
C PHE A 236 -11.07 -17.18 -7.90
N ASP A 237 -10.43 -18.24 -8.36
CA ASP A 237 -10.18 -19.41 -7.52
C ASP A 237 -9.12 -19.07 -6.47
N VAL A 238 -9.55 -18.94 -5.22
CA VAL A 238 -8.68 -18.68 -4.06
C VAL A 238 -7.68 -19.81 -3.78
N ARG A 239 -7.85 -21.00 -4.38
CA ARG A 239 -6.87 -22.10 -4.29
C ARG A 239 -5.73 -21.97 -5.30
N THR A 240 -5.94 -21.18 -6.35
CA THR A 240 -4.89 -20.90 -7.33
C THR A 240 -3.80 -20.05 -6.67
N LYS A 241 -2.53 -20.40 -6.91
CA LYS A 241 -1.38 -19.76 -6.24
C LYS A 241 -1.23 -18.27 -6.59
N MET A 242 -1.63 -17.87 -7.80
CA MET A 242 -1.50 -16.51 -8.30
C MET A 242 -2.76 -16.13 -9.09
N PRO A 243 -3.90 -15.92 -8.42
CA PRO A 243 -5.11 -15.53 -9.12
C PRO A 243 -4.95 -14.10 -9.63
N ILE A 244 -5.24 -13.88 -10.91
CA ILE A 244 -5.15 -12.56 -11.54
C ILE A 244 -6.55 -11.94 -11.53
N LEU A 245 -6.65 -10.71 -11.06
CA LEU A 245 -7.93 -10.00 -10.98
C LEU A 245 -7.94 -8.79 -11.91
N GLY A 246 -9.03 -8.66 -12.68
CA GLY A 246 -9.33 -7.47 -13.47
C GLY A 246 -8.81 -7.51 -14.91
N GLY A 247 -8.95 -6.37 -15.57
CA GLY A 247 -8.42 -6.09 -16.90
C GLY A 247 -7.93 -4.65 -16.95
N GLU A 248 -6.77 -4.44 -17.58
CA GLU A 248 -6.06 -3.15 -17.63
C GLU A 248 -6.96 -1.98 -18.03
N SER A 249 -7.83 -2.18 -19.02
CA SER A 249 -8.70 -1.14 -19.59
C SER A 249 -9.64 -0.49 -18.59
N ASN A 250 -10.08 -1.22 -17.56
CA ASN A 250 -11.04 -0.70 -16.59
C ASN A 250 -10.39 0.24 -15.57
N TYR A 251 -9.09 0.06 -15.33
CA TYR A 251 -8.36 0.75 -14.27
C TYR A 251 -7.31 1.71 -14.79
N SER A 252 -6.96 1.68 -16.08
CA SER A 252 -6.04 2.64 -16.68
C SER A 252 -6.55 4.07 -16.51
N THR A 253 -5.62 4.97 -16.20
CA THR A 253 -5.85 6.41 -16.09
C THR A 253 -4.93 7.15 -17.06
N SER A 254 -5.28 8.38 -17.43
CA SER A 254 -4.40 9.20 -18.29
C SER A 254 -3.15 9.73 -17.58
N GLY A 255 -3.15 9.71 -16.25
CA GLY A 255 -2.04 10.18 -15.44
C GLY A 255 -2.26 9.91 -13.95
N LEU A 256 -1.18 9.98 -13.18
CA LEU A 256 -1.18 9.67 -11.76
C LEU A 256 -2.23 10.48 -10.95
N PHE A 257 -2.46 11.75 -11.26
CA PHE A 257 -3.49 12.57 -10.60
C PHE A 257 -4.83 12.62 -11.35
N SER A 258 -4.98 11.89 -12.44
CA SER A 258 -6.22 11.86 -13.23
C SER A 258 -7.27 10.95 -12.59
N THR A 259 -8.53 11.38 -12.59
CA THR A 259 -9.66 10.64 -12.00
C THR A 259 -10.58 10.06 -13.08
N ASP A 260 -9.99 9.61 -14.19
CA ASP A 260 -10.67 9.32 -15.45
C ASP A 260 -10.73 7.83 -15.83
N CYS A 261 -10.38 6.92 -14.90
CA CYS A 261 -10.56 5.50 -15.15
C CYS A 261 -12.04 5.15 -15.38
N ALA A 262 -12.30 4.08 -16.13
CA ALA A 262 -13.67 3.68 -16.47
C ALA A 262 -14.57 3.42 -15.25
N VAL A 263 -13.97 3.04 -14.12
CA VAL A 263 -14.67 2.74 -12.87
C VAL A 263 -14.67 3.90 -11.87
N ALA A 264 -14.19 5.10 -12.24
CA ALA A 264 -14.06 6.22 -11.33
C ALA A 264 -15.39 6.58 -10.63
N ARG A 265 -15.29 6.89 -9.35
CA ARG A 265 -16.37 7.35 -8.47
C ARG A 265 -16.08 8.69 -7.80
N PHE A 266 -14.85 9.16 -7.87
CA PHE A 266 -14.41 10.38 -7.23
C PHE A 266 -15.19 11.60 -7.73
N GLY A 267 -15.63 12.45 -6.81
CA GLY A 267 -16.41 13.66 -7.12
C GLY A 267 -17.86 13.40 -7.52
N ARG A 268 -18.35 12.14 -7.55
CA ARG A 268 -19.76 11.86 -7.79
C ARG A 268 -20.57 12.15 -6.53
N VAL A 269 -21.50 13.10 -6.61
CA VAL A 269 -22.50 13.34 -5.57
C VAL A 269 -23.56 12.25 -5.66
N GLY A 270 -23.42 11.18 -4.87
CA GLY A 270 -24.35 10.06 -4.83
C GLY A 270 -24.38 9.43 -3.44
N GLY A 271 -25.59 9.21 -2.91
CA GLY A 271 -25.89 8.92 -1.50
C GLY A 271 -24.92 7.97 -0.80
N ALA A 272 -24.04 8.55 0.02
CA ALA A 272 -23.09 7.80 0.82
C ALA A 272 -23.81 6.98 1.89
N VAL A 273 -24.07 5.71 1.60
CA VAL A 273 -24.20 4.71 2.66
C VAL A 273 -22.79 4.49 3.18
N LYS A 274 -22.44 5.20 4.25
CA LYS A 274 -21.14 5.08 4.92
C LYS A 274 -20.98 3.63 5.41
N LEU A 275 -20.05 2.89 4.83
CA LEU A 275 -19.52 1.71 5.48
C LEU A 275 -18.59 2.24 6.57
N ILE A 276 -18.99 2.10 7.84
CA ILE A 276 -18.02 2.06 8.92
C ILE A 276 -17.28 0.75 8.69
N SER A 277 -15.99 0.82 8.39
CA SER A 277 -15.18 -0.38 8.31
C SER A 277 -15.00 -0.94 9.73
N ASP A 278 -16.02 -1.59 10.27
CA ASP A 278 -15.86 -2.55 11.37
C ASP A 278 -15.23 -3.83 10.79
N LEU A 279 -14.10 -3.66 10.10
CA LEU A 279 -13.21 -4.76 9.79
C LEU A 279 -12.49 -5.06 11.11
N ALA A 280 -13.00 -6.06 11.82
CA ALA A 280 -12.16 -6.88 12.68
C ALA A 280 -10.85 -7.11 11.92
N ASP A 281 -9.71 -6.76 12.55
CA ASP A 281 -8.40 -6.74 11.91
C ASP A 281 -8.16 -8.04 11.14
N VAL A 282 -8.33 -8.01 9.82
CA VAL A 282 -8.09 -9.17 8.98
C VAL A 282 -6.60 -9.48 9.08
N LYS A 283 -6.30 -10.69 9.56
CA LYS A 283 -4.93 -11.16 9.71
C LYS A 283 -4.65 -12.20 8.66
N CYS A 284 -3.72 -11.85 7.78
CA CYS A 284 -3.16 -12.74 6.81
C CYS A 284 -1.92 -13.41 7.39
N ALA A 285 -1.81 -14.73 7.24
CA ALA A 285 -0.60 -15.47 7.56
C ALA A 285 -0.28 -16.45 6.42
N SER A 286 0.99 -16.51 6.03
CA SER A 286 1.51 -17.65 5.26
C SER A 286 1.60 -18.86 6.19
N GLY A 287 1.03 -20.00 5.76
CA GLY A 287 1.22 -21.27 6.45
C GLY A 287 2.68 -21.73 6.35
N MET A 288 3.21 -22.36 7.40
CA MET A 288 4.63 -22.74 7.47
C MET A 288 5.08 -23.74 6.39
N ASP A 289 4.14 -24.42 5.70
CA ASP A 289 4.44 -25.45 4.69
C ASP A 289 3.72 -25.24 3.34
N GLY A 290 3.31 -24.02 3.00
CA GLY A 290 2.72 -23.75 1.68
C GLY A 290 2.73 -22.27 1.27
N PRO A 291 2.83 -21.95 -0.04
CA PRO A 291 2.93 -20.57 -0.52
C PRO A 291 1.61 -19.77 -0.47
N GLY A 292 0.54 -20.35 0.09
CA GLY A 292 -0.76 -19.70 0.22
C GLY A 292 -0.81 -18.83 1.49
N VAL A 293 -1.20 -17.57 1.32
CA VAL A 293 -1.54 -16.69 2.44
C VAL A 293 -3.03 -16.85 2.72
N VAL A 294 -3.36 -17.35 3.90
CA VAL A 294 -4.74 -17.48 4.36
C VAL A 294 -5.06 -16.28 5.24
N CYS A 295 -6.09 -15.54 4.88
CA CYS A 295 -6.56 -14.40 5.64
C CYS A 295 -7.85 -14.77 6.35
N LYS A 296 -7.87 -14.57 7.66
CA LYS A 296 -9.04 -14.81 8.50
C LYS A 296 -9.56 -13.47 9.02
N LYS A 297 -10.87 -13.30 8.95
CA LYS A 297 -11.61 -12.32 9.74
C LYS A 297 -11.67 -12.77 11.19
#